data_AF-A0A7X6LZR7-F1
#
_entry.id   AF-A0A7X6LZR7-F1
#
_cell.length_a   1.000
_cell.length_b   1.000
_cell.length_c   1.000
_cell.angle_alpha   90.00
_cell.angle_beta   90.00
_cell.angle_gamma   90.00
#
_symmetry.space_group_name_H-M   'P 1'
#
loop_
_entity.id
_entity.type
_entity.pdbx_description
1 polymer ?
#
loop_
_entity_poly.entity_id
_entity_poly.type
_entity_poly.pdbx_seq_one_letter_code
_entity_poly.pdbx_strand_id
1 'polypeptide(L)'
;MQLGSEWTGFEAVVLQTVTRQSVREFADRLGVDAKTVSNWRARGHMVRLRPATQQLLDIELARATSDAQELFFQLIAERDVDSPRAPAPADADLGWLGADPSGLQTITTPAGRFFSGSATPVLALPARRDGDRIIATVGTTVAVDPLLHRPRRSLVVATVGTEPEAAGYAVDRRHALAKLNSSGDGAPLLVPAAYRLDPFTTAVLWAVTNLDDALLDDDAELHTATTQLAAPDTPPRPGVGPDLTGAMSAVSQMWLGSHVCARHILGHTDELTQPPVFWSREQRGEEASTWLLFAHKYRYLQTIAQKVSAAETLTRAFCIPPAAVTASPQPERVLLMLTAALIESFAITVAVCGDPEYSATQGFVLDHTRRAIVASWVNSDHIWHVDVTDHRPTLREFTDAAAWARAHSILSGTTPTTRLRSLAGYLELDWTWLTGRARQLADHGVSGFTRPRSRLLSLAGIEQACQFLGDLPDTDR
;
A
#
# COMPACT_ATOMS: atom_id res chain seq x y z
N MET A 1 -6.18 -37.68 -12.02
CA MET A 1 -6.05 -36.85 -10.80
C MET A 1 -5.76 -35.45 -11.28
N GLN A 2 -6.70 -34.53 -11.14
CA GLN A 2 -6.63 -33.17 -11.69
C GLN A 2 -5.95 -32.29 -10.64
N LEU A 3 -4.90 -31.55 -11.02
CA LEU A 3 -4.33 -30.51 -10.15
C LEU A 3 -5.46 -29.54 -9.79
N GLY A 4 -5.76 -29.43 -8.49
CA GLY A 4 -6.66 -28.40 -7.96
C GLY A 4 -5.99 -27.02 -7.83
N SER A 5 -4.78 -26.85 -8.38
CA SER A 5 -3.96 -25.64 -8.30
C SER A 5 -3.50 -25.20 -9.70
N GLU A 6 -3.45 -23.89 -9.93
CA GLU A 6 -2.99 -23.29 -11.19
C GLU A 6 -1.49 -23.56 -11.43
N TRP A 7 -1.08 -23.83 -12.68
CA TRP A 7 0.34 -23.99 -13.03
C TRP A 7 1.10 -22.67 -12.87
N THR A 8 2.11 -22.67 -12.01
CA THR A 8 3.12 -21.61 -11.92
C THR A 8 4.48 -22.07 -12.46
N GLY A 9 5.42 -21.13 -12.54
CA GLY A 9 6.78 -21.41 -12.98
C GLY A 9 7.48 -22.44 -12.09
N PHE A 10 7.04 -22.55 -10.83
CA PHE A 10 7.51 -23.58 -9.92
C PHE A 10 7.04 -24.97 -10.35
N GLU A 11 5.73 -25.21 -10.50
CA GLU A 11 5.20 -26.52 -10.90
C GLU A 11 5.76 -26.93 -12.26
N ALA A 12 5.88 -26.00 -13.21
CA ALA A 12 6.48 -26.27 -14.52
C ALA A 12 7.94 -26.74 -14.42
N VAL A 13 8.72 -26.17 -13.50
CA VAL A 13 10.13 -26.54 -13.26
C VAL A 13 10.24 -27.84 -12.47
N VAL A 14 9.32 -28.10 -11.54
CA VAL A 14 9.22 -29.39 -10.85
C VAL A 14 8.92 -30.49 -11.87
N LEU A 15 7.94 -30.30 -12.75
CA LEU A 15 7.63 -31.24 -13.84
C LEU A 15 8.84 -31.49 -14.75
N GLN A 16 9.53 -30.43 -15.17
CA GLN A 16 10.74 -30.52 -15.98
C GLN A 16 11.86 -31.31 -15.27
N THR A 17 11.99 -31.14 -13.96
CA THR A 17 13.01 -31.80 -13.15
C THR A 17 12.72 -33.28 -12.96
N VAL A 18 11.47 -33.66 -12.62
CA VAL A 18 11.10 -35.06 -12.40
C VAL A 18 11.07 -35.87 -13.70
N THR A 19 10.81 -35.21 -14.85
CA THR A 19 10.89 -35.84 -16.17
C THR A 19 12.32 -35.88 -16.73
N ARG A 20 13.31 -35.36 -15.98
CA ARG A 20 14.76 -35.36 -16.29
C ARG A 20 15.11 -34.76 -17.65
N GLN A 21 14.32 -33.80 -18.13
CA GLN A 21 14.55 -33.13 -19.40
C GLN A 21 15.50 -31.95 -19.19
N SER A 22 16.32 -31.60 -20.19
CA SER A 22 17.02 -30.31 -20.16
C SER A 22 16.07 -29.15 -20.42
N VAL A 23 16.47 -27.91 -20.07
CA VAL A 23 15.66 -26.70 -20.30
C VAL A 23 15.30 -26.52 -21.78
N ARG A 24 16.23 -26.84 -22.70
CA ARG A 24 15.98 -26.75 -24.14
C ARG A 24 15.00 -27.81 -24.63
N GLU A 25 15.20 -29.06 -24.22
CA GLU A 25 14.30 -30.16 -24.61
C GLU A 25 12.87 -29.96 -24.08
N PHE A 26 12.74 -29.46 -22.85
CA PHE A 26 11.44 -29.15 -22.25
C PHE A 26 10.76 -27.98 -22.96
N ALA A 27 11.51 -26.95 -23.35
CA ALA A 27 11.00 -25.82 -24.10
C ALA A 27 10.52 -26.23 -25.50
N ASP A 28 11.31 -27.05 -26.21
CA ASP A 28 10.96 -27.56 -27.55
C ASP A 28 9.69 -28.40 -27.52
N ARG A 29 9.50 -29.25 -26.48
CA ARG A 29 8.26 -30.05 -26.33
C ARG A 29 7.02 -29.22 -26.06
N LEU A 30 7.17 -28.14 -25.30
CA LEU A 30 6.09 -27.21 -25.01
C LEU A 30 5.87 -26.18 -26.12
N GLY A 31 6.71 -26.16 -27.16
CA GLY A 31 6.64 -25.15 -28.23
C GLY A 31 6.86 -23.72 -27.72
N VAL A 32 7.65 -23.55 -26.66
CA VAL A 32 8.00 -22.25 -26.07
C VAL A 32 9.50 -21.98 -26.21
N ASP A 33 9.90 -20.71 -26.13
CA ASP A 33 11.32 -20.35 -26.16
C ASP A 33 12.04 -20.81 -24.87
N ALA A 34 13.28 -21.30 -24.98
CA ALA A 34 14.07 -21.76 -23.84
C ALA A 34 14.28 -20.69 -22.75
N LYS A 35 14.32 -19.40 -23.12
CA LYS A 35 14.37 -18.27 -22.20
C LYS A 35 13.11 -18.17 -21.34
N THR A 36 11.96 -18.62 -21.86
CA THR A 36 10.68 -18.67 -21.14
C THR A 36 10.76 -19.67 -19.98
N VAL A 37 11.32 -20.86 -20.23
CA VAL A 37 11.55 -21.88 -19.20
C VAL A 37 12.61 -21.44 -18.19
N SER A 38 13.68 -20.75 -18.64
CA SER A 38 14.64 -20.12 -17.73
C SER A 38 14.00 -19.05 -16.84
N ASN A 39 13.06 -18.26 -17.37
CA ASN A 39 12.30 -17.27 -16.59
C ASN A 39 11.38 -17.94 -15.57
N TRP A 40 10.76 -19.08 -15.89
CA TRP A 40 9.98 -19.86 -14.93
C TRP A 40 10.84 -20.34 -13.76
N ARG A 41 12.04 -20.85 -14.06
CA ARG A 41 13.01 -21.27 -13.03
C ARG A 41 13.49 -20.13 -12.16
N ALA A 42 13.69 -18.94 -12.73
CA ALA A 42 14.15 -17.78 -11.97
C ALA A 42 13.06 -17.16 -11.07
N ARG A 43 11.79 -17.27 -11.47
CA ARG A 43 10.68 -16.56 -10.82
C ARG A 43 9.67 -17.47 -10.10
N GLY A 44 9.75 -18.79 -10.29
CA GLY A 44 8.98 -19.79 -9.54
C GLY A 44 7.48 -19.49 -9.50
N HIS A 45 6.91 -19.47 -8.29
CA HIS A 45 5.50 -19.19 -8.02
C HIS A 45 5.02 -17.80 -8.46
N MET A 46 5.94 -16.87 -8.72
CA MET A 46 5.58 -15.52 -9.19
C MET A 46 5.15 -15.51 -10.67
N VAL A 47 5.40 -16.60 -11.42
CA VAL A 47 4.94 -16.72 -12.81
C VAL A 47 3.72 -17.61 -12.85
N ARG A 48 2.54 -17.05 -13.06
CA ARG A 48 1.38 -17.86 -13.48
C ARG A 48 1.46 -18.10 -14.98
N LEU A 49 1.33 -19.35 -15.41
CA LEU A 49 1.45 -19.69 -16.82
C LEU A 49 0.15 -19.39 -17.55
N ARG A 50 0.24 -18.99 -18.82
CA ARG A 50 -0.94 -18.71 -19.66
C ARG A 50 -1.76 -19.99 -19.83
N PRO A 51 -3.11 -19.92 -19.96
CA PRO A 51 -3.96 -21.11 -20.10
C PRO A 51 -3.50 -22.10 -21.19
N ALA A 52 -3.04 -21.59 -22.35
CA ALA A 52 -2.49 -22.43 -23.41
C ALA A 52 -1.25 -23.22 -22.98
N THR A 53 -0.36 -22.62 -22.18
CA THR A 53 0.82 -23.28 -21.64
C THR A 53 0.46 -24.23 -20.48
N GLN A 54 -0.53 -23.87 -19.66
CA GLN A 54 -1.05 -24.77 -18.63
C GLN A 54 -1.62 -26.05 -19.25
N GLN A 55 -2.41 -25.93 -20.33
CA GLN A 55 -2.93 -27.09 -21.06
C GLN A 55 -1.81 -27.97 -21.64
N LEU A 56 -0.72 -27.37 -22.12
CA LEU A 56 0.43 -28.13 -22.59
C LEU A 56 1.15 -28.85 -21.45
N LEU A 57 1.24 -28.23 -20.28
CA LEU A 57 1.83 -28.85 -19.07
C LEU A 57 0.93 -29.93 -18.48
N ASP A 58 -0.40 -29.79 -18.56
CA ASP A 58 -1.35 -30.85 -18.21
C ASP A 58 -1.14 -32.07 -19.11
N ILE A 59 -0.95 -31.84 -20.42
CA ILE A 59 -0.66 -32.90 -21.39
C ILE A 59 0.70 -33.55 -21.10
N GLU A 60 1.74 -32.76 -20.81
CA GLU A 60 3.07 -33.31 -20.51
C GLU A 60 3.12 -34.03 -19.16
N LEU A 61 2.41 -33.54 -18.13
CA LEU A 61 2.24 -34.24 -16.86
C LEU A 61 1.49 -35.56 -17.08
N ALA A 62 0.41 -35.56 -17.86
CA ALA A 62 -0.35 -36.77 -18.19
C ALA A 62 0.48 -37.80 -19.00
N ARG A 63 1.47 -37.35 -19.77
CA ARG A 63 2.39 -38.20 -20.54
C ARG A 63 3.61 -38.69 -19.76
N ALA A 64 3.90 -38.10 -18.60
CA ALA A 64 5.01 -38.52 -17.76
C ALA A 64 4.80 -39.95 -17.23
N THR A 65 5.90 -40.65 -16.91
CA THR A 65 5.84 -41.97 -16.28
C THR A 65 5.16 -41.89 -14.91
N SER A 66 4.53 -42.98 -14.47
CA SER A 66 3.86 -43.03 -13.16
C SER A 66 4.78 -42.59 -12.02
N ASP A 67 6.03 -43.07 -12.00
CA ASP A 67 7.04 -42.68 -11.02
C ASP A 67 7.32 -41.17 -11.02
N ALA A 68 7.29 -40.52 -12.18
CA ALA A 68 7.54 -39.08 -12.30
C ALA A 68 6.30 -38.27 -11.87
N GLN A 69 5.09 -38.77 -12.14
CA GLN A 69 3.85 -38.16 -11.65
C GLN A 69 3.75 -38.23 -10.12
N GLU A 70 4.06 -39.38 -9.53
CA GLU A 70 4.06 -39.56 -8.06
C GLU A 70 5.07 -38.61 -7.38
N LEU A 71 6.30 -38.56 -7.89
CA LEU A 71 7.33 -37.66 -7.36
C LEU A 71 6.96 -36.18 -7.56
N PHE A 72 6.32 -35.83 -8.68
CA PHE A 72 5.80 -34.47 -8.90
C PHE A 72 4.81 -34.08 -7.80
N PHE A 73 3.77 -34.89 -7.57
CA PHE A 73 2.75 -34.57 -6.57
C PHE A 73 3.30 -34.55 -5.14
N GLN A 74 4.26 -35.44 -4.82
CA GLN A 74 4.94 -35.44 -3.53
C GLN A 74 5.69 -34.11 -3.28
N LEU A 75 6.47 -33.64 -4.27
CA LEU A 75 7.24 -32.39 -4.14
C LEU A 75 6.36 -31.14 -4.06
N ILE A 76 5.19 -31.14 -4.69
CA ILE A 76 4.21 -30.06 -4.54
C ILE A 76 3.58 -30.09 -3.14
N ALA A 77 3.16 -31.27 -2.65
CA ALA A 77 2.48 -31.42 -1.36
C ALA A 77 3.39 -31.14 -0.15
N GLU A 78 4.66 -31.57 -0.19
CA GLU A 78 5.63 -31.31 0.88
C GLU A 78 5.90 -29.81 1.08
N ARG A 79 5.64 -28.97 0.07
CA ARG A 79 5.90 -27.52 0.13
C ARG A 79 4.69 -26.68 0.55
N ASP A 80 3.46 -27.15 0.30
CA ASP A 80 2.22 -26.50 0.77
C ASP A 80 2.07 -26.54 2.30
N VAL A 81 2.70 -27.52 2.97
CA VAL A 81 2.72 -27.65 4.44
C VAL A 81 3.66 -26.60 5.10
N ASP A 82 4.60 -26.05 4.34
CA ASP A 82 5.63 -25.09 4.79
C ASP A 82 5.28 -23.62 4.49
N SER A 83 4.13 -23.37 3.85
CA SER A 83 3.61 -22.02 3.65
C SER A 83 2.78 -21.57 4.86
N PRO A 84 3.07 -20.42 5.50
CA PRO A 84 2.26 -19.94 6.61
C PRO A 84 0.86 -19.59 6.10
N ARG A 85 -0.10 -20.46 6.42
CA ARG A 85 -1.53 -20.23 6.24
C ARG A 85 -1.93 -18.95 6.98
N ALA A 86 -2.51 -17.99 6.26
CA ALA A 86 -3.04 -16.77 6.84
C ALA A 86 -4.06 -17.12 7.95
N PRO A 87 -3.93 -16.56 9.17
CA PRO A 87 -4.93 -16.74 10.20
C PRO A 87 -6.23 -15.99 9.82
N ALA A 88 -7.36 -16.54 10.27
CA ALA A 88 -8.64 -15.85 10.27
C ALA A 88 -8.56 -14.55 11.10
N PRO A 89 -9.48 -13.58 10.94
CA PRO A 89 -9.49 -12.38 11.78
C PRO A 89 -9.84 -12.79 13.22
N ALA A 90 -8.80 -13.04 14.02
CA ALA A 90 -8.90 -13.22 15.45
C ALA A 90 -8.77 -11.85 16.12
N ASP A 91 -9.56 -11.61 17.16
CA ASP A 91 -9.29 -10.55 18.12
C ASP A 91 -7.84 -10.67 18.60
N ALA A 92 -7.10 -9.56 18.47
CA ALA A 92 -5.65 -9.51 18.57
C ALA A 92 -5.13 -10.01 19.93
N ASP A 93 -4.30 -11.05 19.89
CA ASP A 93 -3.25 -11.32 20.87
C ASP A 93 -2.35 -10.07 21.05
N LEU A 94 -1.62 -9.98 22.16
CA LEU A 94 -0.56 -8.98 22.37
C LEU A 94 0.66 -9.12 21.41
N GLY A 95 0.50 -9.71 20.22
CA GLY A 95 1.53 -9.83 19.19
C GLY A 95 2.03 -8.49 18.63
N TRP A 96 1.47 -7.36 19.08
CA TRP A 96 1.97 -6.01 18.79
C TRP A 96 3.03 -5.52 19.79
N LEU A 97 3.17 -6.13 20.97
CA LEU A 97 4.24 -5.82 21.94
C LEU A 97 5.44 -6.73 21.72
N GLY A 98 6.57 -6.13 21.36
CA GLY A 98 7.88 -6.73 21.44
C GLY A 98 8.71 -6.14 22.59
N ALA A 99 9.91 -6.67 22.77
CA ALA A 99 10.96 -6.03 23.55
C ALA A 99 12.19 -5.86 22.66
N ASP A 100 12.86 -4.71 22.76
CA ASP A 100 14.16 -4.51 22.13
C ASP A 100 15.26 -5.26 22.91
N PRO A 101 16.50 -5.34 22.39
CA PRO A 101 17.59 -6.05 23.08
C PRO A 101 17.95 -5.49 24.47
N SER A 102 17.51 -4.27 24.80
CA SER A 102 17.69 -3.65 26.11
C SER A 102 16.55 -3.97 27.10
N GLY A 103 15.52 -4.71 26.65
CA GLY A 103 14.32 -5.03 27.42
C GLY A 103 13.26 -3.93 27.39
N LEU A 104 13.43 -2.88 26.58
CA LEU A 104 12.43 -1.83 26.42
C LEU A 104 11.28 -2.35 25.56
N GLN A 105 10.04 -2.18 26.03
CA GLN A 105 8.86 -2.56 25.26
C GLN A 105 8.71 -1.69 24.01
N THR A 106 8.39 -2.31 22.88
CA THR A 106 8.25 -1.64 21.58
C THR A 106 7.04 -2.18 20.81
N ILE A 107 6.47 -1.33 19.96
CA ILE A 107 5.67 -1.76 18.81
C ILE A 107 6.59 -1.79 17.60
N THR A 108 6.71 -2.96 16.98
CA THR A 108 7.47 -3.13 15.74
C THR A 108 6.52 -3.06 14.57
N THR A 109 6.80 -2.14 13.65
CA THR A 109 6.16 -2.08 12.34
C THR A 109 7.15 -2.64 11.32
N PRO A 110 6.81 -3.70 10.58
CA PRO A 110 7.79 -4.48 9.83
C PRO A 110 8.39 -3.73 8.64
N ALA A 111 9.52 -4.21 8.14
CA ALA A 111 10.05 -3.81 6.84
C ALA A 111 9.12 -4.29 5.71
N GLY A 112 9.21 -3.61 4.57
CA GLY A 112 8.45 -3.88 3.36
C GLY A 112 9.36 -3.89 2.14
N ARG A 113 8.84 -3.49 0.98
CA ARG A 113 9.60 -3.39 -0.27
C ARG A 113 10.49 -2.14 -0.32
N PHE A 114 9.98 -1.05 0.20
CA PHE A 114 10.57 0.29 0.30
C PHE A 114 10.78 0.69 1.77
N PHE A 115 9.96 0.18 2.69
CA PHE A 115 10.01 0.46 4.11
C PHE A 115 11.11 -0.35 4.79
N SER A 116 11.94 0.33 5.59
CA SER A 116 13.05 -0.30 6.32
C SER A 116 12.63 -1.00 7.61
N GLY A 117 11.38 -0.83 8.04
CA GLY A 117 10.90 -1.23 9.35
C GLY A 117 11.18 -0.15 10.40
N SER A 118 10.38 -0.13 11.46
CA SER A 118 10.53 0.81 12.57
C SER A 118 10.13 0.15 13.88
N ALA A 119 10.80 0.52 14.97
CA ALA A 119 10.50 0.09 16.32
C ALA A 119 10.17 1.32 17.18
N THR A 120 8.92 1.43 17.60
CA THR A 120 8.45 2.55 18.42
C THR A 120 8.40 2.13 19.89
N PRO A 121 9.16 2.78 20.79
CA PRO A 121 9.08 2.53 22.23
C PRO A 121 7.67 2.74 22.80
N VAL A 122 7.28 1.88 23.73
CA VAL A 122 5.95 1.87 24.36
C VAL A 122 6.07 1.99 25.87
N LEU A 123 5.18 2.79 26.44
CA LEU A 123 4.83 2.77 27.86
C LEU A 123 3.47 2.09 28.02
N ALA A 124 3.46 0.82 28.41
CA ALA A 124 2.23 0.07 28.63
C ALA A 124 1.63 0.42 30.00
N LEU A 125 0.34 0.77 30.04
CA LEU A 125 -0.39 1.13 31.24
C LEU A 125 -1.63 0.24 31.40
N PRO A 126 -1.87 -0.35 32.58
CA PRO A 126 -3.11 -1.09 32.80
C PRO A 126 -4.31 -0.14 32.72
N ALA A 127 -5.34 -0.58 32.04
CA ALA A 127 -6.54 0.20 31.79
C ALA A 127 -7.80 -0.63 32.01
N ARG A 128 -8.88 0.07 32.34
CA ARG A 128 -10.24 -0.50 32.38
C ARG A 128 -11.09 0.11 31.28
N ARG A 129 -12.01 -0.68 30.74
CA ARG A 129 -13.04 -0.19 29.82
C ARG A 129 -14.26 0.26 30.61
N ASP A 130 -14.78 1.43 30.26
CA ASP A 130 -15.98 2.04 30.83
C ASP A 130 -16.84 2.57 29.67
N GLY A 131 -17.73 1.71 29.15
CA GLY A 131 -18.42 1.94 27.89
C GLY A 131 -17.44 2.06 26.72
N ASP A 132 -17.42 3.23 26.06
CA ASP A 132 -16.52 3.55 24.95
C ASP A 132 -15.23 4.27 25.39
N ARG A 133 -15.04 4.42 26.71
CA ARG A 133 -13.86 5.08 27.28
C ARG A 133 -12.87 4.04 27.77
N ILE A 134 -11.61 4.19 27.38
CA ILE A 134 -10.52 3.42 27.95
C ILE A 134 -9.83 4.30 28.98
N ILE A 135 -9.81 3.85 30.23
CA ILE A 135 -9.32 4.63 31.37
C ILE A 135 -8.03 3.97 31.85
N ALA A 136 -6.90 4.54 31.47
CA ALA A 136 -5.58 4.05 31.85
C ALA A 136 -5.17 4.60 33.22
N THR A 137 -4.65 3.72 34.06
CA THR A 137 -4.22 4.06 35.41
C THR A 137 -2.82 4.67 35.34
N VAL A 138 -2.69 5.92 35.78
CA VAL A 138 -1.43 6.67 35.74
C VAL A 138 -0.89 6.73 37.16
N GLY A 139 0.17 5.96 37.43
CA GLY A 139 0.90 6.06 38.69
C GLY A 139 1.76 7.32 38.74
N THR A 140 2.20 7.72 39.95
CA THR A 140 3.10 8.86 40.13
C THR A 140 4.44 8.72 39.39
N THR A 141 4.90 7.48 39.17
CA THR A 141 6.11 7.16 38.40
C THR A 141 5.94 7.34 36.90
N VAL A 142 4.73 7.15 36.37
CA VAL A 142 4.41 7.27 34.93
C VAL A 142 4.55 8.72 34.48
N ALA A 143 4.11 9.68 35.30
CA ALA A 143 4.16 11.11 34.97
C ALA A 143 5.59 11.62 34.75
N VAL A 144 6.59 10.99 35.36
CA VAL A 144 8.01 11.36 35.23
C VAL A 144 8.79 10.41 34.31
N ASP A 145 8.11 9.47 33.63
CA ASP A 145 8.77 8.47 32.80
C ASP A 145 9.54 9.13 31.63
N PRO A 146 10.83 8.81 31.43
CA PRO A 146 11.62 9.36 30.33
C PRO A 146 11.03 9.11 28.94
N LEU A 147 10.22 8.06 28.74
CA LEU A 147 9.51 7.79 27.49
C LEU A 147 8.53 8.90 27.10
N LEU A 148 7.91 9.59 28.06
CA LEU A 148 6.98 10.67 27.80
C LEU A 148 7.69 11.99 27.45
N HIS A 149 8.84 12.22 28.10
CA HIS A 149 9.52 13.52 28.08
C HIS A 149 10.68 13.61 27.07
N ARG A 150 11.27 12.49 26.63
CA ARG A 150 12.36 12.52 25.64
C ARG A 150 11.87 12.95 24.25
N PRO A 151 12.67 13.72 23.49
CA PRO A 151 12.32 14.17 22.14
C PRO A 151 12.50 13.05 21.10
N ARG A 152 11.76 11.94 21.27
CA ARG A 152 11.70 10.81 20.32
C ARG A 152 10.25 10.45 19.99
N ARG A 153 10.03 9.55 19.04
CA ARG A 153 8.73 8.88 18.90
C ARG A 153 8.57 7.86 20.03
N SER A 154 7.41 7.84 20.68
CA SER A 154 6.99 6.79 21.60
C SER A 154 5.47 6.84 21.75
N LEU A 155 4.90 5.73 22.17
CA LEU A 155 3.46 5.57 22.39
C LEU A 155 3.19 5.24 23.86
N VAL A 156 2.06 5.72 24.37
CA VAL A 156 1.45 5.15 25.57
C VAL A 156 0.42 4.14 25.10
N VAL A 157 0.46 2.92 25.63
CA VAL A 157 -0.54 1.91 25.28
C VAL A 157 -1.30 1.46 26.49
N ALA A 158 -2.58 1.81 26.51
CA ALA A 158 -3.53 1.35 27.51
C ALA A 158 -3.91 -0.11 27.24
N THR A 159 -3.63 -1.01 28.17
CA THR A 159 -3.92 -2.44 28.04
C THR A 159 -5.16 -2.80 28.86
N VAL A 160 -6.17 -3.39 28.21
CA VAL A 160 -7.42 -3.82 28.85
C VAL A 160 -7.53 -5.33 28.79
N GLY A 161 -7.80 -5.97 29.93
CA GLY A 161 -7.86 -7.42 30.05
C GLY A 161 -6.54 -8.03 30.50
N THR A 162 -6.45 -9.35 30.44
CA THR A 162 -5.25 -10.13 30.78
C THR A 162 -4.80 -10.93 29.57
N GLU A 163 -3.51 -11.21 29.46
CA GLU A 163 -2.98 -12.09 28.43
C GLU A 163 -3.67 -13.47 28.44
N PRO A 164 -3.89 -14.10 27.27
CA PRO A 164 -3.50 -13.63 25.92
C PRO A 164 -4.50 -12.64 25.27
N GLU A 165 -5.71 -12.50 25.81
CA GLU A 165 -6.84 -11.75 25.22
C GLU A 165 -6.77 -10.22 25.43
N ALA A 166 -5.63 -9.68 25.86
CA ALA A 166 -5.52 -8.27 26.22
C ALA A 166 -5.56 -7.36 24.98
N ALA A 167 -6.44 -6.36 25.01
CA ALA A 167 -6.56 -5.35 23.96
C ALA A 167 -5.70 -4.11 24.26
N GLY A 168 -4.89 -3.69 23.28
CA GLY A 168 -4.10 -2.46 23.37
C GLY A 168 -4.79 -1.26 22.71
N TYR A 169 -4.69 -0.08 23.32
CA TYR A 169 -5.15 1.20 22.78
C TYR A 169 -4.03 2.23 22.85
N ALA A 170 -3.56 2.69 21.70
CA ALA A 170 -2.32 3.46 21.59
C ALA A 170 -2.58 4.96 21.45
N VAL A 171 -1.73 5.77 22.09
CA VAL A 171 -1.78 7.23 22.03
C VAL A 171 -0.36 7.76 21.82
N ASP A 172 -0.20 8.76 20.95
CA ASP A 172 1.06 9.46 20.78
C ASP A 172 1.50 10.11 22.10
N ARG A 173 2.77 9.98 22.47
CA ARG A 173 3.28 10.53 23.75
C ARG A 173 2.93 12.01 23.95
N ARG A 174 2.92 12.83 22.89
CA ARG A 174 2.65 14.28 23.00
C ARG A 174 1.18 14.51 23.29
N HIS A 175 0.30 13.70 22.70
CA HIS A 175 -1.12 13.74 23.00
C HIS A 175 -1.39 13.28 24.44
N ALA A 176 -0.77 12.17 24.86
CA ALA A 176 -0.86 11.69 26.24
C ALA A 176 -0.37 12.75 27.23
N LEU A 177 0.81 13.34 26.99
CA LEU A 177 1.37 14.38 27.85
C LEU A 177 0.48 15.64 27.91
N ALA A 178 -0.09 16.07 26.79
CA ALA A 178 -1.02 17.20 26.77
C ALA A 178 -2.29 16.93 27.60
N LYS A 179 -2.83 15.71 27.54
CA LYS A 179 -3.97 15.29 28.36
C LYS A 179 -3.62 15.21 29.84
N LEU A 180 -2.44 14.67 30.17
CA LEU A 180 -1.97 14.58 31.55
C LEU A 180 -1.72 15.97 32.14
N ASN A 181 -1.11 16.90 31.40
CA ASN A 181 -0.84 18.25 31.89
C ASN A 181 -2.10 19.11 32.02
N SER A 182 -3.15 18.82 31.25
CA SER A 182 -4.43 19.53 31.37
C SER A 182 -5.34 18.93 32.44
N SER A 183 -5.04 17.72 32.89
CA SER A 183 -5.73 17.06 33.99
C SER A 183 -4.92 17.26 35.28
N GLY A 184 -5.55 17.37 36.44
CA GLY A 184 -4.80 17.55 37.70
C GLY A 184 -3.91 16.34 38.02
N ASP A 185 -2.99 16.51 38.97
CA ASP A 185 -2.11 15.42 39.44
C ASP A 185 -2.94 14.18 39.85
N GLY A 186 -2.51 13.01 39.36
CA GLY A 186 -3.16 11.73 39.64
C GLY A 186 -4.43 11.45 38.82
N ALA A 187 -4.82 12.32 37.89
CA ALA A 187 -5.93 12.03 36.97
C ALA A 187 -5.58 10.87 36.02
N PRO A 188 -6.55 9.98 35.71
CA PRO A 188 -6.32 8.90 34.76
C PRO A 188 -6.16 9.43 33.34
N LEU A 189 -5.42 8.70 32.49
CA LEU A 189 -5.34 9.00 31.07
C LEU A 189 -6.54 8.40 30.35
N LEU A 190 -7.36 9.26 29.75
CA LEU A 190 -8.49 8.84 28.92
C LEU A 190 -8.01 8.59 27.49
N VAL A 191 -8.19 7.36 27.02
CA VAL A 191 -7.84 6.91 25.67
C VAL A 191 -9.13 6.59 24.88
N PRO A 192 -9.29 7.13 23.66
CA PRO A 192 -10.41 6.76 22.79
C PRO A 192 -10.38 5.27 22.41
N ALA A 193 -11.53 4.59 22.46
CA ALA A 193 -11.64 3.22 21.95
C ALA A 193 -11.35 3.12 20.45
N ALA A 194 -11.52 4.21 19.70
CA ALA A 194 -11.11 4.32 18.30
C ALA A 194 -9.62 3.98 18.09
N TYR A 195 -8.75 4.22 19.08
CA TYR A 195 -7.32 3.96 18.98
C TYR A 195 -6.90 2.53 19.36
N ARG A 196 -7.85 1.59 19.36
CA ARG A 196 -7.57 0.15 19.47
C ARG A 196 -6.53 -0.25 18.44
N LEU A 197 -5.48 -0.95 18.88
CA LEU A 197 -4.48 -1.58 18.03
C LEU A 197 -5.09 -2.80 17.35
N ASP A 198 -5.56 -2.59 16.13
CA ASP A 198 -6.09 -3.62 15.25
C ASP A 198 -5.44 -3.51 13.85
N PRO A 199 -5.78 -4.35 12.88
CA PRO A 199 -5.18 -4.28 11.54
C PRO A 199 -5.33 -2.92 10.85
N PHE A 200 -6.39 -2.15 11.14
CA PHE A 200 -6.62 -0.83 10.55
C PHE A 200 -5.66 0.21 11.10
N THR A 201 -5.60 0.37 12.42
CA THR A 201 -4.69 1.33 13.05
C THR A 201 -3.23 0.91 12.88
N THR A 202 -2.95 -0.40 12.81
CA THR A 202 -1.61 -0.92 12.53
C THR A 202 -1.16 -0.56 11.12
N ALA A 203 -2.06 -0.56 10.14
CA ALA A 203 -1.75 -0.07 8.78
C ALA A 203 -1.36 1.40 8.77
N VAL A 204 -2.13 2.24 9.47
CA VAL A 204 -1.86 3.68 9.61
C VAL A 204 -0.53 3.90 10.34
N LEU A 205 -0.29 3.19 11.44
CA LEU A 205 0.96 3.29 12.19
C LEU A 205 2.15 2.87 11.36
N TRP A 206 2.06 1.73 10.66
CA TRP A 206 3.10 1.19 9.79
C TRP A 206 3.49 2.18 8.70
N ALA A 207 2.52 2.77 8.00
CA ALA A 207 2.79 3.78 6.99
C ALA A 207 3.40 5.06 7.59
N VAL A 208 2.85 5.57 8.68
CA VAL A 208 3.35 6.80 9.31
C VAL A 208 4.77 6.62 9.85
N THR A 209 5.07 5.54 10.58
CA THR A 209 6.39 5.34 11.19
C THR A 209 7.47 5.19 10.14
N ASN A 210 7.26 4.33 9.14
CA ASN A 210 8.28 4.04 8.13
C ASN A 210 8.53 5.24 7.20
N LEU A 211 7.47 5.94 6.78
CA LEU A 211 7.65 7.13 5.96
C LEU A 211 8.34 8.25 6.76
N ASP A 212 7.94 8.43 8.01
CA ASP A 212 8.44 9.51 8.85
C ASP A 212 9.89 9.32 9.27
N ASP A 213 10.28 8.11 9.66
CA ASP A 213 11.67 7.79 10.02
C ASP A 213 12.61 7.99 8.83
N ALA A 214 12.24 7.45 7.66
CA ALA A 214 13.07 7.56 6.45
C ALA A 214 13.24 9.00 5.96
N LEU A 215 12.15 9.79 5.94
CA LEU A 215 12.21 11.19 5.50
C LEU A 215 12.94 12.10 6.49
N LEU A 216 12.97 11.74 7.78
CA LEU A 216 13.75 12.49 8.78
C LEU A 216 15.24 12.16 8.72
N ASP A 217 15.58 10.90 8.43
CA ASP A 217 16.98 10.47 8.26
C ASP A 217 17.64 11.17 7.07
N ASP A 218 16.89 11.34 5.97
CA ASP A 218 17.36 11.98 4.73
C ASP A 218 16.98 13.49 4.58
N ASP A 219 16.58 14.19 5.66
CA ASP A 219 15.99 15.55 5.52
C ASP A 219 16.94 16.57 4.86
N ALA A 220 18.24 16.52 5.17
CA ALA A 220 19.23 17.45 4.63
C ALA A 220 19.50 17.20 3.13
N GLU A 221 19.61 15.93 2.75
CA GLU A 221 19.79 15.45 1.37
C GLU A 221 18.55 15.81 0.54
N LEU A 222 17.34 15.54 1.06
CA LEU A 222 16.08 15.92 0.44
C LEU A 222 15.97 17.44 0.23
N HIS A 223 16.34 18.23 1.24
CA HIS A 223 16.31 19.68 1.12
C HIS A 223 17.28 20.19 0.04
N THR A 224 18.47 19.61 -0.04
CA THR A 224 19.47 19.94 -1.06
C THR A 224 18.96 19.60 -2.46
N ALA A 225 18.47 18.37 -2.66
CA ALA A 225 17.96 17.90 -3.94
C ALA A 225 16.75 18.73 -4.42
N THR A 226 15.79 19.01 -3.53
CA THR A 226 14.61 19.82 -3.86
C THR A 226 14.97 21.27 -4.21
N THR A 227 15.94 21.86 -3.51
CA THR A 227 16.40 23.23 -3.80
C THR A 227 17.07 23.31 -5.18
N GLN A 228 17.88 22.31 -5.54
CA GLN A 228 18.50 22.24 -6.87
C GLN A 228 17.45 22.10 -7.98
N LEU A 229 16.41 21.28 -7.77
CA LEU A 229 15.32 21.09 -8.73
C LEU A 229 14.36 22.30 -8.83
N ALA A 230 14.34 23.17 -7.83
CA ALA A 230 13.51 24.38 -7.81
C ALA A 230 14.18 25.59 -8.50
N ALA A 231 15.44 25.47 -8.95
CA ALA A 231 16.14 26.55 -9.63
C ALA A 231 15.37 27.02 -10.89
N PRO A 232 15.23 28.35 -11.11
CA PRO A 232 14.54 28.89 -12.29
C PRO A 232 15.10 28.34 -13.61
N ASP A 233 14.22 28.17 -14.60
CA ASP A 233 14.54 27.78 -15.99
C ASP A 233 15.23 26.41 -16.19
N THR A 234 15.31 25.58 -15.15
CA THR A 234 15.84 24.22 -15.26
C THR A 234 14.67 23.22 -15.31
N PRO A 235 14.23 22.75 -16.48
CA PRO A 235 13.22 21.70 -16.55
C PRO A 235 13.76 20.44 -15.84
N PRO A 236 12.89 19.67 -15.14
CA PRO A 236 13.32 18.44 -14.52
C PRO A 236 13.90 17.52 -15.59
N ARG A 237 15.05 16.89 -15.30
CA ARG A 237 15.65 15.91 -16.22
C ARG A 237 14.62 14.79 -16.48
N PRO A 238 14.43 14.35 -17.74
CA PRO A 238 13.38 13.40 -18.10
C PRO A 238 13.48 12.07 -17.35
N GLY A 239 14.69 11.66 -16.96
CA GLY A 239 14.91 10.48 -16.13
C GLY A 239 16.12 10.66 -15.23
N VAL A 240 15.99 10.25 -13.96
CA VAL A 240 17.09 10.22 -13.00
C VAL A 240 17.18 8.82 -12.41
N GLY A 241 18.28 8.14 -12.68
CA GLY A 241 18.59 6.84 -12.10
C GLY A 241 18.95 6.94 -10.61
N PRO A 242 18.89 5.82 -9.86
CA PRO A 242 19.14 5.77 -8.41
C PRO A 242 20.54 6.25 -7.99
N ASP A 243 21.55 6.12 -8.86
CA ASP A 243 22.95 6.46 -8.54
C ASP A 243 23.19 7.96 -8.30
N LEU A 244 22.28 8.84 -8.73
CA LEU A 244 22.44 10.29 -8.66
C LEU A 244 22.05 10.91 -7.31
N THR A 245 21.27 10.22 -6.48
CA THR A 245 20.79 10.76 -5.20
C THR A 245 21.66 10.41 -3.99
N GLY A 246 22.78 9.70 -4.19
CA GLY A 246 23.59 9.21 -3.08
C GLY A 246 22.86 8.14 -2.25
N ALA A 247 23.17 8.06 -0.95
CA ALA A 247 22.71 7.02 -0.03
C ALA A 247 21.28 7.19 0.51
N MET A 248 20.41 7.95 -0.18
CA MET A 248 19.03 8.20 0.27
C MET A 248 18.20 6.91 0.33
N SER A 249 17.35 6.79 1.34
CA SER A 249 16.42 5.68 1.47
C SER A 249 15.43 5.58 0.30
N ALA A 250 14.89 4.38 0.07
CA ALA A 250 13.92 4.13 -0.99
C ALA A 250 12.65 4.99 -0.83
N VAL A 251 12.22 5.25 0.40
CA VAL A 251 11.09 6.16 0.70
C VAL A 251 11.39 7.60 0.29
N SER A 252 12.59 8.11 0.59
CA SER A 252 12.97 9.47 0.24
C SER A 252 13.11 9.65 -1.27
N GLN A 253 13.58 8.62 -1.97
CA GLN A 253 13.56 8.55 -3.44
C GLN A 253 12.11 8.57 -3.98
N MET A 254 11.21 7.77 -3.41
CA MET A 254 9.77 7.79 -3.75
C MET A 254 9.16 9.18 -3.54
N TRP A 255 9.48 9.85 -2.42
CA TRP A 255 8.99 11.19 -2.14
C TRP A 255 9.48 12.19 -3.19
N LEU A 256 10.78 12.17 -3.50
CA LEU A 256 11.39 13.07 -4.47
C LEU A 256 10.81 12.86 -5.87
N GLY A 257 10.75 11.61 -6.33
CA GLY A 257 10.18 11.28 -7.64
C GLY A 257 8.70 11.67 -7.75
N SER A 258 7.91 11.37 -6.71
CA SER A 258 6.51 11.76 -6.61
C SER A 258 6.33 13.28 -6.64
N HIS A 259 7.22 14.02 -5.98
CA HIS A 259 7.22 15.48 -5.95
C HIS A 259 7.51 16.07 -7.35
N VAL A 260 8.53 15.56 -8.05
CA VAL A 260 8.87 15.97 -9.42
C VAL A 260 7.71 15.66 -10.38
N CYS A 261 7.18 14.44 -10.35
CA CYS A 261 6.05 14.03 -11.18
C CYS A 261 4.80 14.89 -10.94
N ALA A 262 4.47 15.20 -9.67
CA ALA A 262 3.32 16.05 -9.36
C ALA A 262 3.50 17.47 -9.90
N ARG A 263 4.69 18.07 -9.72
CA ARG A 263 5.01 19.39 -10.30
C ARG A 263 4.94 19.38 -11.82
N HIS A 264 5.49 18.35 -12.46
CA HIS A 264 5.48 18.19 -13.91
C HIS A 264 4.07 18.13 -14.47
N ILE A 265 3.19 17.30 -13.87
CA ILE A 265 1.79 17.21 -14.28
C ILE A 265 1.10 18.57 -14.10
N LEU A 266 1.22 19.20 -12.92
CA LEU A 266 0.56 20.46 -12.64
C LEU A 266 1.01 21.59 -13.58
N GLY A 267 2.29 21.61 -13.94
CA GLY A 267 2.86 22.58 -14.89
C GLY A 267 2.34 22.45 -16.32
N HIS A 268 1.82 21.28 -16.71
CA HIS A 268 1.26 21.04 -18.05
C HIS A 268 -0.26 20.89 -18.05
N THR A 269 -0.92 21.01 -16.90
CA THR A 269 -2.37 20.76 -16.79
C THR A 269 -3.18 21.84 -17.52
N ASP A 270 -2.69 23.08 -17.61
CA ASP A 270 -3.39 24.18 -18.31
C ASP A 270 -3.39 24.00 -19.83
N GLU A 271 -2.55 23.10 -20.34
CA GLU A 271 -2.51 22.77 -21.77
C GLU A 271 -3.48 21.66 -22.14
N LEU A 272 -4.19 21.03 -21.18
CA LEU A 272 -5.16 19.96 -21.42
C LEU A 272 -6.48 20.56 -21.92
N THR A 273 -7.08 19.91 -22.92
CA THR A 273 -8.29 20.44 -23.59
C THR A 273 -9.58 19.77 -23.14
N GLN A 274 -9.49 18.62 -22.46
CA GLN A 274 -10.60 17.84 -21.96
C GLN A 274 -10.27 17.24 -20.59
N PRO A 275 -11.27 16.76 -19.84
CA PRO A 275 -11.04 16.02 -18.59
C PRO A 275 -10.09 14.85 -18.81
N PRO A 276 -8.90 14.86 -18.20
CA PRO A 276 -7.90 13.83 -18.47
C PRO A 276 -8.23 12.50 -17.79
N VAL A 277 -7.70 11.42 -18.35
CA VAL A 277 -7.62 10.13 -17.67
C VAL A 277 -6.22 9.97 -17.08
N PHE A 278 -6.16 9.63 -15.80
CA PHE A 278 -4.91 9.37 -15.09
C PHE A 278 -4.66 7.87 -15.00
N TRP A 279 -3.41 7.47 -15.16
CA TRP A 279 -2.94 6.12 -14.87
C TRP A 279 -1.84 6.18 -13.81
N SER A 280 -1.98 5.40 -12.75
CA SER A 280 -1.05 5.36 -11.63
C SER A 280 -0.51 3.93 -11.47
N ARG A 281 0.72 3.79 -10.95
CA ARG A 281 1.50 2.55 -11.01
C ARG A 281 1.57 1.79 -9.69
N GLU A 282 1.01 2.37 -8.64
CA GLU A 282 0.92 1.80 -7.31
C GLU A 282 0.02 0.56 -7.34
N GLN A 283 0.57 -0.58 -6.91
CA GLN A 283 -0.15 -1.85 -6.86
C GLN A 283 -0.41 -2.33 -5.44
N ARG A 284 0.24 -1.70 -4.45
CA ARG A 284 0.31 -2.17 -3.06
C ARG A 284 0.14 -1.06 -2.06
N GLY A 285 -0.23 -1.42 -0.84
CA GLY A 285 -0.54 -0.47 0.21
C GLY A 285 0.63 0.41 0.60
N GLU A 286 1.83 -0.17 0.60
CA GLU A 286 3.07 0.55 0.88
C GLU A 286 3.32 1.67 -0.14
N GLU A 287 3.18 1.37 -1.42
CA GLU A 287 3.30 2.32 -2.53
C GLU A 287 2.19 3.37 -2.50
N ALA A 288 0.96 2.91 -2.28
CA ALA A 288 -0.25 3.73 -2.26
C ALA A 288 -0.30 4.68 -1.06
N SER A 289 0.33 4.32 0.07
CA SER A 289 0.40 5.14 1.29
C SER A 289 0.96 6.55 1.06
N THR A 290 1.77 6.73 0.01
CA THR A 290 2.26 8.04 -0.41
C THR A 290 1.15 9.02 -0.81
N TRP A 291 0.03 8.54 -1.36
CA TRP A 291 -1.14 9.38 -1.64
C TRP A 291 -1.79 9.89 -0.36
N LEU A 292 -1.81 9.05 0.67
CA LEU A 292 -2.42 9.34 1.96
C LEU A 292 -1.58 10.30 2.79
N LEU A 293 -0.25 10.16 2.75
CA LEU A 293 0.65 10.78 3.72
C LEU A 293 1.59 11.84 3.14
N PHE A 294 1.96 11.79 1.85
CA PHE A 294 2.80 12.85 1.30
C PHE A 294 2.01 14.15 1.15
N ALA A 295 2.44 15.20 1.85
CA ALA A 295 1.69 16.45 1.93
C ALA A 295 1.48 17.12 0.55
N HIS A 296 2.35 16.89 -0.43
CA HIS A 296 2.16 17.39 -1.79
C HIS A 296 1.14 16.59 -2.59
N LYS A 297 0.89 15.32 -2.28
CA LYS A 297 -0.06 14.47 -3.00
C LYS A 297 -1.50 14.82 -2.67
N TYR A 298 -1.78 15.10 -1.40
CA TYR A 298 -3.08 15.64 -0.99
C TYR A 298 -3.39 16.98 -1.68
N ARG A 299 -2.43 17.92 -1.67
CA ARG A 299 -2.54 19.21 -2.38
C ARG A 299 -2.69 19.03 -3.89
N TYR A 300 -1.97 18.06 -4.48
CA TYR A 300 -2.09 17.72 -5.89
C TYR A 300 -3.53 17.27 -6.24
N LEU A 301 -4.13 16.37 -5.45
CA LEU A 301 -5.51 15.93 -5.67
C LEU A 301 -6.49 17.10 -5.56
N GLN A 302 -6.31 17.95 -4.54
CA GLN A 302 -7.12 19.15 -4.35
C GLN A 302 -7.04 20.10 -5.56
N THR A 303 -5.84 20.39 -6.04
CA THR A 303 -5.64 21.27 -7.21
C THR A 303 -6.25 20.67 -8.48
N ILE A 304 -6.07 19.36 -8.73
CA ILE A 304 -6.64 18.69 -9.89
C ILE A 304 -8.18 18.73 -9.86
N ALA A 305 -8.79 18.43 -8.71
CA ALA A 305 -10.24 18.46 -8.55
C ALA A 305 -10.84 19.85 -8.76
N GLN A 306 -10.12 20.92 -8.35
CA GLN A 306 -10.55 22.30 -8.53
C GLN A 306 -10.49 22.79 -10.00
N LYS A 307 -9.70 22.14 -10.85
CA LYS A 307 -9.52 22.55 -12.27
C LYS A 307 -10.63 22.03 -13.20
N VAL A 308 -11.47 21.12 -12.73
CA VAL A 308 -12.48 20.45 -13.54
C VAL A 308 -13.87 20.87 -13.10
N SER A 309 -14.79 21.04 -14.04
CA SER A 309 -16.16 21.44 -13.70
C SER A 309 -16.91 20.31 -13.00
N ALA A 310 -17.92 20.64 -12.19
CA ALA A 310 -18.71 19.63 -11.47
C ALA A 310 -19.49 18.66 -12.39
N ALA A 311 -19.62 18.97 -13.68
CA ALA A 311 -20.28 18.12 -14.68
C ALA A 311 -19.34 17.09 -15.33
N GLU A 312 -18.03 17.23 -15.13
CA GLU A 312 -17.01 16.40 -15.78
C GLU A 312 -16.48 15.35 -14.81
N THR A 313 -16.40 14.10 -15.27
CA THR A 313 -15.90 12.99 -14.45
C THR A 313 -14.43 12.74 -14.72
N LEU A 314 -13.59 13.06 -13.73
CA LEU A 314 -12.20 12.62 -13.73
C LEU A 314 -12.10 11.13 -13.45
N THR A 315 -11.13 10.46 -14.07
CA THR A 315 -10.86 9.03 -13.80
C THR A 315 -9.39 8.82 -13.50
N ARG A 316 -9.11 8.06 -12.44
CA ARG A 316 -7.77 7.55 -12.13
C ARG A 316 -7.78 6.04 -12.10
N ALA A 317 -7.07 5.45 -13.05
CA ALA A 317 -6.88 4.02 -13.18
C ALA A 317 -5.62 3.54 -12.44
N PHE A 318 -5.69 2.33 -11.93
CA PHE A 318 -4.59 1.55 -11.37
C PHE A 318 -4.61 0.15 -11.99
N CYS A 319 -3.44 -0.47 -12.13
CA CYS A 319 -3.35 -1.91 -12.34
C CYS A 319 -2.98 -2.57 -11.00
N ILE A 320 -3.91 -3.34 -10.43
CA ILE A 320 -3.69 -4.09 -9.19
C ILE A 320 -4.01 -5.55 -9.52
N PRO A 321 -3.01 -6.36 -9.88
CA PRO A 321 -3.24 -7.77 -10.23
C PRO A 321 -3.65 -8.61 -9.01
N PRO A 322 -4.41 -9.71 -9.18
CA PRO A 322 -4.80 -10.59 -8.07
C PRO A 322 -3.62 -11.10 -7.24
N ALA A 323 -2.50 -11.42 -7.91
CA ALA A 323 -1.28 -11.85 -7.23
C ALA A 323 -0.67 -10.76 -6.33
N ALA A 324 -0.88 -9.47 -6.65
CA ALA A 324 -0.50 -8.38 -5.78
C ALA A 324 -1.33 -8.40 -4.49
N VAL A 325 -2.65 -8.56 -4.60
CA VAL A 325 -3.56 -8.63 -3.45
C VAL A 325 -3.28 -9.84 -2.57
N THR A 326 -3.14 -11.05 -3.14
CA THR A 326 -2.86 -12.28 -2.38
C THR A 326 -1.54 -12.19 -1.61
N ALA A 327 -0.52 -11.54 -2.18
CA ALA A 327 0.76 -11.34 -1.53
C ALA A 327 0.80 -10.13 -0.58
N SER A 328 -0.30 -9.38 -0.45
CA SER A 328 -0.38 -8.20 0.40
C SER A 328 -0.96 -8.59 1.76
N PRO A 329 -0.24 -8.34 2.88
CA PRO A 329 -0.83 -8.54 4.20
C PRO A 329 -1.99 -7.56 4.41
N GLN A 330 -2.89 -7.87 5.35
CA GLN A 330 -4.10 -7.06 5.58
C GLN A 330 -3.82 -5.56 5.75
N PRO A 331 -2.74 -5.09 6.43
CA PRO A 331 -2.40 -3.68 6.49
C PRO A 331 -2.14 -3.02 5.13
N GLU A 332 -1.49 -3.69 4.18
CA GLU A 332 -1.32 -3.17 2.82
C GLU A 332 -2.68 -3.01 2.12
N ARG A 333 -3.57 -3.99 2.30
CA ARG A 333 -4.90 -3.95 1.69
C ARG A 333 -5.75 -2.80 2.26
N VAL A 334 -5.64 -2.53 3.57
CA VAL A 334 -6.26 -1.35 4.19
C VAL A 334 -5.72 -0.05 3.58
N LEU A 335 -4.41 0.08 3.37
CA LEU A 335 -3.82 1.30 2.77
C LEU A 335 -4.26 1.50 1.31
N LEU A 336 -4.39 0.43 0.52
CA LEU A 336 -4.96 0.50 -0.83
C LEU A 336 -6.41 1.00 -0.80
N MET A 337 -7.22 0.44 0.10
CA MET A 337 -8.60 0.81 0.28
C MET A 337 -8.78 2.28 0.67
N LEU A 338 -7.98 2.76 1.64
CA LEU A 338 -7.97 4.16 2.04
C LEU A 338 -7.51 5.08 0.92
N THR A 339 -6.55 4.66 0.09
CA THR A 339 -6.08 5.44 -1.05
C THR A 339 -7.18 5.63 -2.10
N ALA A 340 -7.92 4.57 -2.42
CA ALA A 340 -9.06 4.67 -3.32
C ALA A 340 -10.17 5.56 -2.74
N ALA A 341 -10.48 5.41 -1.46
CA ALA A 341 -11.45 6.26 -0.76
C ALA A 341 -11.04 7.74 -0.76
N LEU A 342 -9.75 8.05 -0.54
CA LEU A 342 -9.22 9.41 -0.64
C LEU A 342 -9.46 9.99 -2.04
N ILE A 343 -9.13 9.25 -3.10
CA ILE A 343 -9.25 9.73 -4.47
C ILE A 343 -10.72 9.94 -4.86
N GLU A 344 -11.61 9.01 -4.51
CA GLU A 344 -13.06 9.13 -4.69
C GLU A 344 -13.64 10.33 -3.94
N SER A 345 -13.10 10.67 -2.75
CA SER A 345 -13.55 11.84 -1.97
C SER A 345 -13.31 13.19 -2.67
N PHE A 346 -12.41 13.23 -3.66
CA PHE A 346 -12.17 14.37 -4.52
C PHE A 346 -13.01 14.35 -5.82
N ALA A 347 -14.06 13.51 -5.88
CA ALA A 347 -14.87 13.27 -7.06
C ALA A 347 -14.06 12.74 -8.28
N ILE A 348 -12.96 12.05 -8.01
CA ILE A 348 -12.16 11.37 -9.04
C ILE A 348 -12.56 9.89 -9.00
N THR A 349 -13.18 9.41 -10.08
CA THR A 349 -13.60 8.01 -10.17
C THR A 349 -12.38 7.11 -10.24
N VAL A 350 -12.29 6.14 -9.32
CA VAL A 350 -11.22 5.14 -9.34
C VAL A 350 -11.63 4.00 -10.27
N ALA A 351 -10.68 3.57 -11.09
CA ALA A 351 -10.78 2.35 -11.89
C ALA A 351 -9.62 1.42 -11.50
N VAL A 352 -9.89 0.14 -11.28
CA VAL A 352 -8.85 -0.86 -11.02
C VAL A 352 -8.93 -1.94 -12.10
N CYS A 353 -7.83 -2.14 -12.81
CA CYS A 353 -7.60 -3.22 -13.75
C CYS A 353 -6.87 -4.37 -13.04
N GLY A 354 -7.42 -5.58 -13.10
CA GLY A 354 -6.79 -6.78 -12.53
C GLY A 354 -5.86 -7.52 -13.49
N ASP A 355 -5.76 -7.09 -14.75
CA ASP A 355 -4.96 -7.79 -15.75
C ASP A 355 -3.47 -7.45 -15.60
N PRO A 356 -2.60 -8.45 -15.31
CA PRO A 356 -1.18 -8.22 -15.08
C PRO A 356 -0.44 -7.65 -16.29
N GLU A 357 -0.97 -7.75 -17.51
CA GLU A 357 -0.32 -7.18 -18.71
C GLU A 357 -0.14 -5.66 -18.60
N TYR A 358 -1.02 -4.98 -17.87
CA TYR A 358 -0.94 -3.52 -17.65
C TYR A 358 -0.09 -3.12 -16.43
N SER A 359 0.53 -4.08 -15.73
CA SER A 359 1.37 -3.80 -14.55
C SER A 359 2.58 -2.93 -14.88
N ALA A 360 3.12 -3.09 -16.10
CA ALA A 360 4.30 -2.38 -16.57
C ALA A 360 3.95 -1.01 -17.20
N THR A 361 2.67 -0.72 -17.44
CA THR A 361 2.23 0.54 -18.05
C THR A 361 2.76 1.73 -17.25
N GLN A 362 3.33 2.71 -17.96
CA GLN A 362 3.85 3.93 -17.35
C GLN A 362 2.73 4.74 -16.70
N GLY A 363 3.08 5.54 -15.70
CA GLY A 363 2.16 6.53 -15.15
C GLY A 363 1.98 7.65 -16.16
N PHE A 364 0.73 8.02 -16.45
CA PHE A 364 0.43 9.04 -17.45
C PHE A 364 -0.83 9.84 -17.11
N VAL A 365 -0.95 10.99 -17.77
CA VAL A 365 -2.16 11.81 -17.86
C VAL A 365 -2.50 11.97 -19.33
N LEU A 366 -3.64 11.44 -19.75
CA LEU A 366 -4.03 11.36 -21.15
C LEU A 366 -5.08 12.41 -21.49
N ASP A 367 -4.77 13.30 -22.43
CA ASP A 367 -5.71 14.24 -23.06
C ASP A 367 -6.25 13.62 -24.35
N HIS A 368 -7.09 12.60 -24.17
CA HIS A 368 -7.62 11.77 -25.26
C HIS A 368 -6.50 11.29 -26.21
N THR A 369 -6.71 11.30 -27.52
CA THR A 369 -5.70 10.90 -28.52
C THR A 369 -4.74 12.02 -28.91
N ARG A 370 -4.73 13.17 -28.20
CA ARG A 370 -3.96 14.35 -28.61
C ARG A 370 -2.53 14.33 -28.07
N ARG A 371 -2.40 14.10 -26.76
CA ARG A 371 -1.11 14.08 -26.06
C ARG A 371 -1.23 13.34 -24.74
N ALA A 372 -0.08 12.94 -24.19
CA ALA A 372 0.04 12.42 -22.85
C ALA A 372 1.18 13.10 -22.09
N ILE A 373 0.95 13.34 -20.80
CA ILE A 373 2.00 13.73 -19.86
C ILE A 373 2.44 12.44 -19.16
N VAL A 374 3.68 12.00 -19.38
CA VAL A 374 4.24 10.82 -18.71
C VAL A 374 4.82 11.26 -17.38
N ALA A 375 4.52 10.50 -16.33
CA ALA A 375 4.97 10.76 -14.97
C ALA A 375 4.99 9.45 -14.16
N SER A 376 6.14 8.79 -14.10
CA SER A 376 6.35 7.54 -13.37
C SER A 376 7.41 7.74 -12.29
N TRP A 377 7.15 7.28 -11.06
CA TRP A 377 8.08 7.43 -9.92
C TRP A 377 8.10 6.23 -8.97
N VAL A 378 7.20 5.27 -9.20
CA VAL A 378 7.13 4.00 -8.47
C VAL A 378 7.10 2.86 -9.49
N ASN A 379 7.63 1.70 -9.08
CA ASN A 379 7.77 0.51 -9.93
C ASN A 379 8.54 0.79 -11.25
N SER A 380 9.49 1.72 -11.22
CA SER A 380 10.29 2.19 -12.37
C SER A 380 11.79 1.96 -12.10
N ASP A 381 12.57 1.80 -13.17
CA ASP A 381 14.04 1.72 -13.10
C ASP A 381 14.70 3.07 -12.75
N HIS A 382 13.91 4.14 -12.73
CA HIS A 382 14.33 5.50 -12.39
C HIS A 382 13.57 6.00 -11.15
N ILE A 383 14.18 6.92 -10.40
CA ILE A 383 13.53 7.62 -9.28
C ILE A 383 12.31 8.39 -9.81
N TRP A 384 12.45 9.00 -10.98
CA TRP A 384 11.32 9.46 -11.78
C TRP A 384 11.62 9.36 -13.27
N HIS A 385 10.54 9.30 -14.05
CA HIS A 385 10.51 9.52 -15.48
C HIS A 385 9.38 10.48 -15.83
N VAL A 386 9.72 11.63 -16.41
CA VAL A 386 8.78 12.67 -16.82
C VAL A 386 8.97 13.04 -18.28
N ASP A 387 7.88 13.13 -19.03
CA ASP A 387 7.89 13.51 -20.44
C ASP A 387 6.54 14.11 -20.85
N VAL A 388 6.48 14.74 -22.02
CA VAL A 388 5.24 15.09 -22.70
C VAL A 388 5.35 14.60 -24.14
N THR A 389 4.41 13.75 -24.54
CA THR A 389 4.46 13.08 -25.84
C THR A 389 3.16 13.25 -26.62
N ASP A 390 3.28 13.46 -27.93
CA ASP A 390 2.21 13.35 -28.92
C ASP A 390 2.45 12.17 -29.89
N HIS A 391 3.42 11.30 -29.54
CA HIS A 391 3.83 10.17 -30.37
C HIS A 391 2.71 9.13 -30.47
N ARG A 392 2.15 8.98 -31.69
CA ARG A 392 0.91 8.21 -31.91
C ARG A 392 0.93 6.76 -31.40
N PRO A 393 1.99 5.94 -31.60
CA PRO A 393 2.06 4.60 -31.02
C PRO A 393 1.89 4.59 -29.50
N THR A 394 2.57 5.51 -28.80
CA THR A 394 2.51 5.64 -27.34
C THR A 394 1.13 6.09 -26.88
N LEU A 395 0.52 7.05 -27.58
CA LEU A 395 -0.84 7.50 -27.30
C LEU A 395 -1.87 6.38 -27.49
N ARG A 396 -1.71 5.52 -28.49
CA ARG A 396 -2.58 4.35 -28.70
C ARG A 396 -2.47 3.39 -27.53
N GLU A 397 -1.25 3.04 -27.11
CA GLU A 397 -1.04 2.16 -25.94
C GLU A 397 -1.72 2.71 -24.67
N PHE A 398 -1.57 4.01 -24.39
CA PHE A 398 -2.21 4.64 -23.23
C PHE A 398 -3.73 4.72 -23.38
N THR A 399 -4.22 4.97 -24.59
CA THR A 399 -5.67 4.98 -24.88
C THR A 399 -6.26 3.59 -24.67
N ASP A 400 -5.60 2.55 -25.14
CA ASP A 400 -6.02 1.16 -25.00
C ASP A 400 -6.03 0.75 -23.52
N ALA A 401 -4.98 1.08 -22.77
CA ALA A 401 -4.93 0.84 -21.32
C ALA A 401 -6.06 1.56 -20.57
N ALA A 402 -6.27 2.85 -20.83
CA ALA A 402 -7.31 3.64 -20.20
C ALA A 402 -8.72 3.13 -20.54
N ALA A 403 -8.97 2.79 -21.81
CA ALA A 403 -10.22 2.22 -22.27
C ALA A 403 -10.48 0.84 -21.63
N TRP A 404 -9.45 -0.01 -21.59
CA TRP A 404 -9.53 -1.33 -20.98
C TRP A 404 -9.86 -1.25 -19.49
N ALA A 405 -9.14 -0.43 -18.72
CA ALA A 405 -9.40 -0.28 -17.29
C ALA A 405 -10.80 0.29 -17.00
N ARG A 406 -11.34 1.15 -17.86
CA ARG A 406 -12.72 1.64 -17.73
C ARG A 406 -13.76 0.56 -18.04
N ALA A 407 -13.55 -0.22 -19.10
CA ALA A 407 -14.50 -1.24 -19.54
C ALA A 407 -14.47 -2.52 -18.68
N HIS A 408 -13.30 -2.87 -18.14
CA HIS A 408 -13.06 -4.11 -17.39
C HIS A 408 -12.61 -3.81 -15.96
N SER A 409 -13.08 -2.71 -15.38
CA SER A 409 -12.76 -2.45 -13.98
C SER A 409 -13.40 -3.51 -13.09
N ILE A 410 -12.63 -4.00 -12.11
CA ILE A 410 -13.17 -4.86 -11.06
C ILE A 410 -14.16 -4.09 -10.14
N LEU A 411 -14.09 -2.76 -10.15
CA LEU A 411 -14.96 -1.88 -9.37
C LEU A 411 -16.30 -1.76 -10.08
N SER A 412 -17.36 -2.29 -9.48
CA SER A 412 -18.68 -2.28 -10.09
C SER A 412 -19.53 -1.09 -9.62
N GLY A 413 -20.39 -0.59 -10.52
CA GLY A 413 -21.41 0.40 -10.20
C GLY A 413 -21.02 1.87 -10.43
N THR A 414 -22.03 2.73 -10.38
CA THR A 414 -21.92 4.15 -10.75
C THR A 414 -21.70 5.08 -9.58
N THR A 415 -21.87 4.60 -8.34
CA THR A 415 -21.66 5.40 -7.12
C THR A 415 -20.33 5.05 -6.44
N PRO A 416 -19.74 5.98 -5.67
CA PRO A 416 -18.56 5.67 -4.86
C PRO A 416 -18.80 4.50 -3.91
N THR A 417 -19.98 4.42 -3.27
CA THR A 417 -20.35 3.32 -2.36
C THR A 417 -20.24 1.96 -3.03
N THR A 418 -20.88 1.77 -4.18
CA THR A 418 -20.87 0.48 -4.89
C THR A 418 -19.46 0.11 -5.35
N ARG A 419 -18.69 1.08 -5.88
CA ARG A 419 -17.31 0.85 -6.33
C ARG A 419 -16.40 0.47 -5.18
N LEU A 420 -16.42 1.24 -4.10
CA LEU A 420 -15.57 1.02 -2.93
C LEU A 420 -15.94 -0.29 -2.21
N ARG A 421 -17.22 -0.70 -2.22
CA ARG A 421 -17.62 -2.02 -1.72
C ARG A 421 -17.09 -3.16 -2.61
N SER A 422 -17.14 -3.02 -3.94
CA SER A 422 -16.47 -3.97 -4.84
C SER A 422 -14.96 -4.03 -4.58
N LEU A 423 -14.32 -2.90 -4.31
CA LEU A 423 -12.90 -2.87 -3.94
C LEU A 423 -12.62 -3.63 -2.65
N ALA A 424 -13.42 -3.40 -1.61
CA ALA A 424 -13.26 -4.09 -0.34
C ALA A 424 -13.40 -5.61 -0.50
N GLY A 425 -14.37 -6.07 -1.31
CA GLY A 425 -14.50 -7.48 -1.66
C GLY A 425 -13.28 -8.03 -2.38
N TYR A 426 -12.75 -7.30 -3.37
CA TYR A 426 -11.55 -7.70 -4.09
C TYR A 426 -10.30 -7.74 -3.20
N LEU A 427 -10.19 -6.81 -2.25
CA LEU A 427 -9.11 -6.70 -1.27
C LEU A 427 -9.30 -7.63 -0.05
N GLU A 428 -10.35 -8.46 -0.04
CA GLU A 428 -10.69 -9.35 1.09
C GLU A 428 -10.77 -8.60 2.42
N LEU A 429 -11.47 -7.46 2.43
CA LEU A 429 -11.74 -6.64 3.61
C LEU A 429 -13.24 -6.67 3.90
N ASP A 430 -13.60 -6.95 5.16
CA ASP A 430 -15.00 -6.84 5.59
C ASP A 430 -15.47 -5.39 5.53
N TRP A 431 -16.54 -5.14 4.77
CA TRP A 431 -17.04 -3.79 4.50
C TRP A 431 -17.53 -3.10 5.78
N THR A 432 -18.29 -3.81 6.62
CA THR A 432 -18.90 -3.25 7.84
C THR A 432 -17.85 -2.89 8.88
N TRP A 433 -16.86 -3.76 9.07
CA TRP A 433 -15.71 -3.50 9.92
C TRP A 433 -14.93 -2.29 9.40
N LEU A 434 -14.64 -2.24 8.10
CA LEU A 434 -13.88 -1.18 7.49
C LEU A 434 -14.55 0.19 7.63
N THR A 435 -15.83 0.32 7.28
CA THR A 435 -16.59 1.58 7.41
C THR A 435 -16.77 1.98 8.87
N GLY A 436 -16.99 1.01 9.76
CA GLY A 436 -17.07 1.23 11.21
C GLY A 436 -15.77 1.78 11.81
N ARG A 437 -14.61 1.20 11.45
CA ARG A 437 -13.30 1.68 11.90
C ARG A 437 -12.92 3.03 11.30
N ALA A 438 -13.23 3.26 10.03
CA ALA A 438 -13.06 4.56 9.38
C ALA A 438 -13.85 5.66 10.10
N ARG A 439 -15.13 5.40 10.41
CA ARG A 439 -15.99 6.32 11.17
C ARG A 439 -15.44 6.63 12.56
N GLN A 440 -15.02 5.61 13.31
CA GLN A 440 -14.42 5.80 14.63
C GLN A 440 -13.16 6.68 14.58
N LEU A 441 -12.31 6.52 13.56
CA LEU A 441 -11.13 7.38 13.40
C LEU A 441 -11.49 8.78 12.87
N ALA A 442 -12.55 8.92 12.08
CA ALA A 442 -13.05 10.22 11.62
C ALA A 442 -13.59 11.05 12.81
N ASP A 443 -14.39 10.45 13.68
CA ASP A 443 -14.98 11.10 14.85
C ASP A 443 -13.93 11.59 15.87
N HIS A 444 -12.83 10.85 16.00
CA HIS A 444 -11.77 11.15 16.98
C HIS A 444 -10.53 11.84 16.41
N GLY A 445 -10.33 11.78 15.08
CA GLY A 445 -9.11 12.20 14.40
C GLY A 445 -7.93 11.24 14.64
N VAL A 446 -6.95 11.25 13.73
CA VAL A 446 -5.82 10.30 13.75
C VAL A 446 -4.62 10.86 14.54
N SER A 447 -4.53 12.18 14.67
CA SER A 447 -3.38 12.87 15.26
C SER A 447 -3.11 12.56 16.74
N GLY A 448 -4.12 12.10 17.49
CA GLY A 448 -3.94 11.64 18.87
C GLY A 448 -3.31 10.25 18.97
N PHE A 449 -3.47 9.43 17.93
CA PHE A 449 -2.90 8.09 17.84
C PHE A 449 -1.47 8.11 17.30
N THR A 450 -1.26 8.73 16.13
CA THR A 450 0.07 8.84 15.51
C THR A 450 0.21 10.17 14.80
N ARG A 451 1.29 10.89 15.08
CA ARG A 451 1.59 12.18 14.43
C ARG A 451 2.90 12.09 13.63
N PRO A 452 2.91 12.49 12.35
CA PRO A 452 4.16 12.66 11.62
C PRO A 452 5.01 13.78 12.23
N ARG A 453 6.33 13.61 12.20
CA ARG A 453 7.31 14.61 12.65
C ARG A 453 7.92 15.35 11.46
N SER A 454 8.12 14.68 10.33
CA SER A 454 8.54 15.27 9.08
C SER A 454 7.46 16.22 8.56
N ARG A 455 7.86 17.43 8.19
CA ARG A 455 7.00 18.44 7.55
C ARG A 455 6.53 18.05 6.14
N LEU A 456 7.16 17.02 5.57
CA LEU A 456 6.84 16.50 4.23
C LEU A 456 5.62 15.57 4.26
N LEU A 457 5.18 15.17 5.45
CA LEU A 457 4.02 14.33 5.70
C LEU A 457 2.84 15.13 6.26
N SER A 458 1.62 14.66 5.97
CA SER A 458 0.38 15.19 6.51
C SER A 458 -0.61 14.06 6.76
N LEU A 459 -1.45 14.19 7.80
CA LEU A 459 -2.54 13.26 8.08
C LEU A 459 -3.81 13.56 7.29
N ALA A 460 -3.88 14.69 6.58
CA ALA A 460 -5.08 15.15 5.90
C ALA A 460 -5.66 14.12 4.91
N GLY A 461 -4.80 13.35 4.22
CA GLY A 461 -5.27 12.30 3.31
C GLY A 461 -5.92 11.12 4.03
N ILE A 462 -5.36 10.68 5.17
CA ILE A 462 -5.97 9.62 5.98
C ILE A 462 -7.27 10.10 6.61
N GLU A 463 -7.29 11.31 7.18
CA GLU A 463 -8.47 11.88 7.84
C GLU A 463 -9.62 12.05 6.84
N GLN A 464 -9.34 12.58 5.65
CA GLN A 464 -10.31 12.70 4.56
C GLN A 464 -10.82 11.33 4.08
N ALA A 465 -9.93 10.34 3.92
CA ALA A 465 -10.32 8.99 3.51
C ALA A 465 -11.22 8.32 4.56
N CYS A 466 -10.89 8.46 5.84
CA CYS A 466 -11.67 7.91 6.95
C CYS A 466 -13.03 8.58 7.05
N GLN A 467 -13.10 9.91 6.94
CA GLN A 467 -14.36 10.65 6.91
C GLN A 467 -15.23 10.17 5.75
N PHE A 468 -14.69 10.18 4.53
CA PHE A 468 -15.44 9.80 3.33
C PHE A 468 -15.98 8.38 3.45
N LEU A 469 -15.14 7.42 3.84
CA LEU A 469 -15.53 6.01 3.98
C LEU A 469 -16.50 5.76 5.14
N GLY A 470 -16.35 6.49 6.25
CA GLY A 470 -17.24 6.43 7.41
C GLY A 470 -18.63 7.03 7.14
N ASP A 471 -18.74 7.97 6.21
CA ASP A 471 -20.01 8.58 5.80
C ASP A 471 -20.79 7.74 4.77
N LEU A 472 -20.15 6.75 4.14
CA LEU A 472 -20.84 5.87 3.19
C LEU A 472 -21.87 5.00 3.91
N PRO A 473 -23.05 4.77 3.30
CA PRO A 473 -24.09 3.96 3.90
C PRO A 473 -23.69 2.49 3.95
N ASP A 474 -24.09 1.81 5.03
CA ASP A 474 -23.88 0.37 5.18
C ASP A 474 -24.77 -0.48 4.25
N THR A 475 -25.80 0.12 3.64
CA THR A 475 -26.73 -0.54 2.69
C THR A 475 -26.95 0.29 1.43
N ASP A 476 -27.21 -0.36 0.28
CA ASP A 476 -27.50 0.29 -1.02
C ASP A 476 -28.91 0.90 -1.06
N ARG A 477 -29.20 1.84 -0.15
CA ARG A 477 -30.47 2.59 -0.18
C ARG A 477 -30.42 3.78 -1.11
#